data_AF-C5KU76-F1
#
_entry.id   AF-C5KU76-F1
#
_cell.length_a   1.000
_cell.length_b   1.000
_cell.length_c   1.000
_cell.angle_alpha   90.00
_cell.angle_beta   90.00
_cell.angle_gamma   90.00
#
_symmetry.space_group_name_H-M   'P 1'
#
loop_
_entity.id
_entity.type
_entity.pdbx_description
1 polymer ?
#
loop_
_entity_poly.entity_id
_entity_poly.type
_entity_poly.pdbx_seq_one_letter_code
_entity_poly.pdbx_strand_id
1 'polypeptide(L)'
;MRLLQSWFARYLSAEDVHPNVLTVCGLFCNIVSHLTVLWYCPSLTESSPGWVWALTGVMVLAYQLFDNLDGKQARRLGLSSALGLVVDHGCDGINIVMSTFSAAALFQFGAGLRTLTVLFMASTQFFFAAWDEYYRGEFILPYINGPNEGVLILASIYLMSSQLDDHTTFWHVQETLPFIGGRFERRDVALAL
;
A
#
# COMPACT_ATOMS: atom_id res chain seq x y z
N MET A 1 15.01 0.66 6.18
CA MET A 1 13.92 1.39 6.88
C MET A 1 14.21 1.69 8.35
N ARG A 2 14.59 0.71 9.18
CA ARG A 2 14.76 0.90 10.64
C ARG A 2 15.69 2.05 11.03
N LEU A 3 16.80 2.25 10.33
CA LEU A 3 17.70 3.39 10.55
C LEU A 3 17.02 4.73 10.28
N LEU A 4 16.27 4.84 9.17
CA LEU A 4 15.52 6.04 8.80
C LEU A 4 14.44 6.36 9.83
N GLN A 5 13.69 5.34 10.26
CA GLN A 5 12.68 5.50 11.32
C GLN A 5 13.32 5.91 12.64
N SER A 6 14.47 5.32 13.01
CA SER A 6 15.18 5.63 14.25
C SER A 6 15.77 7.05 14.21
N TRP A 7 16.17 7.50 13.02
CA TRP A 7 16.63 8.85 12.77
C TRP A 7 15.48 9.84 12.89
N PHE A 8 14.35 9.65 12.18
CA PHE A 8 13.17 10.52 12.29
C PHE A 8 12.55 10.53 13.70
N ALA A 9 12.51 9.39 14.39
CA ALA A 9 12.03 9.31 15.77
C ALA A 9 12.87 10.15 16.75
N ARG A 10 14.13 10.47 16.42
CA ARG A 10 14.97 11.37 17.23
C ARG A 10 14.64 12.84 17.01
N TYR A 11 14.08 13.20 15.85
CA TYR A 11 13.66 14.56 15.52
C TYR A 11 12.21 14.85 15.91
N LEU A 12 11.36 13.82 16.04
CA LEU A 12 10.11 13.93 16.79
C LEU A 12 10.46 14.14 18.27
N SER A 13 10.23 15.35 18.77
CA SER A 13 10.41 15.64 20.18
C SER A 13 9.42 14.81 21.01
N ALA A 14 9.72 14.62 22.30
CA ALA A 14 8.85 13.90 23.23
C ALA A 14 7.56 14.65 23.56
N GLU A 15 7.27 15.83 22.99
CA GLU A 15 6.15 16.68 23.44
C GLU A 15 5.13 17.02 22.33
N ASP A 16 5.39 16.75 21.05
CA ASP A 16 4.65 17.47 20.00
C ASP A 16 3.45 16.77 19.36
N VAL A 17 3.38 15.42 19.35
CA VAL A 17 2.32 14.72 18.59
C VAL A 17 1.88 13.43 19.27
N HIS A 18 0.57 13.27 19.46
CA HIS A 18 -0.06 12.07 19.99
C HIS A 18 0.07 10.90 18.98
N PRO A 19 0.37 9.66 19.41
CA PRO A 19 0.55 8.49 18.52
C PRO A 19 -0.58 8.30 17.51
N ASN A 20 -1.84 8.30 17.96
CA ASN A 20 -3.00 8.14 17.07
C ASN A 20 -3.11 9.24 15.99
N VAL A 21 -2.55 10.43 16.23
CA VAL A 21 -2.51 11.49 15.21
C VAL A 21 -1.52 11.09 14.10
N LEU A 22 -0.38 10.50 14.44
CA LEU A 22 0.56 9.97 13.45
C LEU A 22 -0.12 8.89 12.59
N THR A 23 -0.81 7.94 13.22
CA THR A 23 -1.57 6.89 12.53
C THR A 23 -2.58 7.47 11.54
N VAL A 24 -3.42 8.42 11.99
CA VAL A 24 -4.46 9.04 11.16
C VAL A 24 -3.85 9.92 10.06
N CYS A 25 -2.76 10.62 10.32
CA CYS A 25 -2.01 11.36 9.29
C CYS A 25 -1.45 10.44 8.22
N GLY A 26 -0.93 9.28 8.60
CA GLY A 26 -0.53 8.22 7.67
C GLY A 26 -1.67 7.80 6.77
N LEU A 27 -2.81 7.42 7.36
CA LEU A 27 -3.99 7.03 6.60
C LEU A 27 -4.45 8.15 5.64
N PHE A 28 -4.41 9.41 6.08
CA PHE A 28 -4.80 10.55 5.24
C PHE A 28 -3.90 10.70 4.00
N CYS A 29 -2.58 10.49 4.12
CA CYS A 29 -1.67 10.46 2.97
C CYS A 29 -2.12 9.42 1.93
N ASN A 30 -2.48 8.21 2.39
CA ASN A 30 -2.96 7.16 1.50
C ASN A 30 -4.35 7.42 0.93
N ILE A 31 -5.25 8.07 1.67
CA ILE A 31 -6.55 8.52 1.14
C ILE A 31 -6.34 9.48 -0.04
N VAL A 32 -5.49 10.50 0.13
CA VAL A 32 -5.23 11.49 -0.94
C VAL A 32 -4.64 10.81 -2.18
N SER A 33 -3.65 9.95 -1.99
CA SER A 33 -3.06 9.16 -3.06
C SER A 33 -4.09 8.29 -3.77
N HIS A 34 -4.89 7.55 -3.01
CA HIS A 34 -5.87 6.61 -3.55
C HIS A 34 -6.98 7.31 -4.33
N LEU A 35 -7.52 8.42 -3.79
CA LEU A 35 -8.50 9.24 -4.50
C LEU A 35 -7.93 9.84 -5.79
N THR A 36 -6.64 10.22 -5.78
CA THR A 36 -5.97 10.68 -7.01
C THR A 36 -5.90 9.55 -8.03
N VAL A 37 -5.53 8.34 -7.63
CA VAL A 37 -5.52 7.18 -8.54
C VAL A 37 -6.92 6.90 -9.09
N LEU A 38 -7.96 6.88 -8.27
CA LEU A 38 -9.34 6.63 -8.73
C LEU A 38 -9.89 7.75 -9.62
N TRP A 39 -9.40 8.99 -9.46
CA TRP A 39 -9.77 10.08 -10.36
C TRP A 39 -9.28 9.83 -11.79
N TYR A 40 -8.07 9.27 -11.96
CA TYR A 40 -7.50 8.97 -13.26
C TYR A 40 -7.89 7.58 -13.79
N CYS A 41 -8.03 6.60 -12.89
CA CYS A 41 -8.29 5.19 -13.19
C CYS A 41 -9.53 4.66 -12.45
N PRO A 42 -10.74 5.20 -12.69
CA PRO A 42 -11.93 4.80 -11.95
C PRO A 42 -12.31 3.33 -12.17
N SER A 43 -12.00 2.76 -13.33
CA SER A 43 -12.29 1.35 -13.66
C SER A 43 -11.10 0.42 -13.38
N LEU A 44 -9.97 0.96 -12.92
CA LEU A 44 -8.70 0.27 -12.73
C LEU A 44 -8.15 -0.34 -14.03
N THR A 45 -8.47 0.27 -15.18
CA THR A 45 -8.03 -0.19 -16.51
C THR A 45 -7.47 0.92 -17.38
N GLU A 46 -7.61 2.17 -16.96
CA GLU A 46 -7.11 3.35 -17.64
C GLU A 46 -5.60 3.49 -17.43
N SER A 47 -4.92 4.21 -18.32
CA SER A 47 -3.56 4.67 -18.05
C SER A 47 -3.61 5.97 -17.25
N SER A 48 -2.54 6.26 -16.51
CA SER A 48 -2.42 7.47 -15.70
C SER A 48 -1.05 8.13 -15.90
N PRO A 49 -0.96 9.47 -15.87
CA PRO A 49 0.31 10.17 -15.98
C PRO A 49 1.31 9.75 -14.90
N GLY A 50 2.60 9.71 -15.24
CA GLY A 50 3.67 9.29 -14.33
C GLY A 50 3.68 9.99 -12.97
N TRP A 51 3.30 11.28 -12.90
CA TRP A 51 3.26 12.03 -11.64
C TRP A 51 2.25 11.47 -10.63
N VAL A 52 1.18 10.82 -11.08
CA VAL A 52 0.20 10.16 -10.20
C VAL A 52 0.89 9.04 -9.44
N TRP A 53 1.70 8.24 -10.13
CA TRP A 53 2.50 7.17 -9.51
C TRP A 53 3.64 7.71 -8.65
N ALA A 54 4.24 8.85 -9.01
CA ALA A 54 5.21 9.52 -8.15
C ALA A 54 4.57 9.95 -6.82
N LEU A 55 3.40 10.60 -6.89
CA LEU A 55 2.62 10.99 -5.71
C LEU A 55 2.26 9.77 -4.87
N THR A 56 1.75 8.70 -5.50
CA THR A 56 1.37 7.47 -4.81
C THR A 56 2.56 6.83 -4.11
N GLY A 57 3.71 6.70 -4.78
CA GLY A 57 4.92 6.15 -4.17
C GLY A 57 5.39 6.96 -2.96
N VAL A 58 5.40 8.30 -3.06
CA VAL A 58 5.78 9.19 -1.95
C VAL A 58 4.80 9.10 -0.78
N MET A 59 3.49 9.10 -1.05
CA MET A 59 2.47 9.04 0.00
C MET A 59 2.43 7.70 0.71
N VAL A 60 2.69 6.60 0.00
CA VAL A 60 2.84 5.25 0.60
C VAL A 60 4.09 5.18 1.50
N LEU A 61 5.19 5.84 1.13
CA LEU A 61 6.36 5.96 2.00
C LEU A 61 6.09 6.84 3.23
N ALA A 62 5.32 7.92 3.06
CA ALA A 62 4.90 8.77 4.17
C ALA A 62 3.99 8.01 5.15
N TYR A 63 3.01 7.25 4.63
CA TYR A 63 2.20 6.31 5.41
C TYR A 63 3.10 5.39 6.23
N GLN A 64 4.02 4.68 5.56
CA GLN A 64 4.90 3.72 6.24
C GLN A 64 5.77 4.36 7.30
N LEU A 65 6.20 5.60 7.09
CA LEU A 65 6.97 6.35 8.07
C LEU A 65 6.13 6.63 9.32
N PHE A 66 4.91 7.16 9.17
CA PHE A 66 4.06 7.52 10.30
C PHE A 66 3.58 6.30 11.09
N ASP A 67 3.17 5.25 10.39
CA ASP A 67 2.83 3.92 10.92
C ASP A 67 3.97 3.35 11.79
N ASN A 68 5.21 3.39 11.31
CA ASN A 68 6.34 2.90 12.12
C ASN A 68 6.73 3.80 13.31
N LEU A 69 6.24 5.03 13.35
CA LEU A 69 6.55 6.01 14.38
C LEU A 69 5.54 6.01 15.52
N ASP A 70 4.27 5.69 15.27
CA ASP A 70 3.21 5.79 16.27
C ASP A 70 3.46 4.89 17.49
N GLY A 71 3.75 3.60 17.31
CA GLY A 71 3.98 2.67 18.40
C GLY A 71 5.27 2.98 19.16
N LYS A 72 6.29 3.52 18.47
CA LYS A 72 7.52 4.01 19.11
C LYS A 72 7.22 5.22 19.98
N GLN A 73 6.41 6.15 19.48
CA GLN A 73 6.00 7.33 20.22
C GLN A 73 5.08 6.96 21.39
N ALA A 74 4.18 6.00 21.22
CA ALA A 74 3.32 5.47 22.28
C ALA A 74 4.13 4.87 23.42
N ARG A 75 5.14 4.04 23.12
CA ARG A 75 6.05 3.48 24.12
C ARG A 75 6.90 4.55 24.80
N ARG A 76 7.40 5.53 24.04
CA ARG A 76 8.22 6.64 24.57
C ARG A 76 7.42 7.52 25.54
N LEU A 77 6.15 7.79 25.22
CA LEU A 77 5.27 8.66 26.01
C LEU A 77 4.48 7.91 27.09
N GLY A 78 4.56 6.58 27.16
CA GLY A 78 3.72 5.79 28.05
C GLY A 78 2.23 5.82 27.68
N LEU A 79 1.91 6.08 26.42
CA LEU A 79 0.53 6.19 25.89
C LEU A 79 0.04 4.91 25.18
N SER A 80 0.77 3.80 25.32
CA SER A 80 0.33 2.50 24.80
C SER A 80 -1.03 2.12 25.40
N SER A 81 -2.01 1.84 24.55
CA SER A 81 -3.38 1.53 24.97
C SER A 81 -4.09 0.61 23.98
N ALA A 82 -5.11 -0.11 24.44
CA ALA A 82 -5.95 -0.94 23.58
C ALA A 82 -6.66 -0.11 22.48
N LEU A 83 -7.05 1.13 22.79
CA LEU A 83 -7.63 2.02 21.78
C LEU A 83 -6.60 2.41 20.71
N GLY A 84 -5.37 2.73 21.10
CA GLY A 84 -4.29 3.02 20.15
C GLY A 84 -4.07 1.86 19.19
N LEU A 85 -4.03 0.63 19.70
CA LEU A 85 -3.91 -0.59 18.89
C LEU A 85 -5.06 -0.76 17.89
N VAL A 86 -6.31 -0.54 18.34
CA VAL A 86 -7.49 -0.63 17.46
C VAL A 86 -7.44 0.44 16.36
N VAL A 87 -6.98 1.65 16.68
CA VAL A 87 -6.83 2.73 15.70
C VAL A 87 -5.76 2.38 14.67
N ASP A 88 -4.60 1.89 15.11
CA ASP A 88 -3.49 1.47 14.26
C ASP A 88 -3.92 0.36 13.28
N HIS A 89 -4.38 -0.77 13.80
CA HIS A 89 -4.81 -1.89 12.96
C HIS A 89 -6.02 -1.56 12.09
N GLY A 90 -6.92 -0.70 12.56
CA GLY A 90 -8.03 -0.21 11.76
C GLY A 90 -7.55 0.57 10.53
N CYS A 91 -6.56 1.45 10.72
CA CYS A 91 -5.94 2.20 9.63
C CYS A 91 -5.19 1.28 8.66
N ASP A 92 -4.43 0.31 9.17
CA ASP A 92 -3.77 -0.72 8.37
C ASP A 92 -4.75 -1.52 7.50
N GLY A 93 -5.89 -1.94 8.08
CA GLY A 93 -6.95 -2.64 7.36
C GLY A 93 -7.51 -1.82 6.19
N ILE A 94 -7.78 -0.53 6.41
CA ILE A 94 -8.24 0.38 5.35
C ILE A 94 -7.16 0.56 4.29
N ASN A 95 -5.91 0.74 4.72
CA ASN A 95 -4.78 0.89 3.84
C ASN A 95 -4.59 -0.34 2.92
N ILE A 96 -4.76 -1.56 3.41
CA ILE A 96 -4.69 -2.77 2.59
C ILE A 96 -5.67 -2.72 1.43
N VAL A 97 -6.90 -2.28 1.68
CA VAL A 97 -7.92 -2.12 0.63
C VAL A 97 -7.47 -1.07 -0.37
N MET A 98 -7.15 0.15 0.08
CA MET A 98 -6.75 1.26 -0.80
C MET A 98 -5.52 0.93 -1.63
N SER A 99 -4.47 0.41 -1.00
CA SER A 99 -3.23 0.01 -1.65
C SER A 99 -3.44 -1.09 -2.67
N THR A 100 -4.34 -2.05 -2.40
CA THR A 100 -4.69 -3.10 -3.36
C THR A 100 -5.34 -2.53 -4.61
N PHE A 101 -6.32 -1.64 -4.45
CA PHE A 101 -6.99 -1.03 -5.61
C PHE A 101 -6.04 -0.11 -6.39
N SER A 102 -5.17 0.64 -5.72
CA SER A 102 -4.14 1.43 -6.40
C SER A 102 -3.14 0.57 -7.16
N ALA A 103 -2.76 -0.59 -6.62
CA ALA A 103 -1.89 -1.54 -7.32
C ALA A 103 -2.62 -2.17 -8.52
N ALA A 104 -3.88 -2.53 -8.34
CA ALA A 104 -4.72 -3.05 -9.42
C ALA A 104 -4.90 -2.04 -10.56
N ALA A 105 -5.01 -0.74 -10.27
CA ALA A 105 -5.03 0.31 -11.27
C ALA A 105 -3.70 0.39 -12.03
N LEU A 106 -2.56 0.35 -11.33
CA LEU A 106 -1.24 0.38 -11.96
C LEU A 106 -1.04 -0.78 -12.96
N PHE A 107 -1.47 -1.99 -12.58
CA PHE A 107 -1.37 -3.18 -13.41
C PHE A 107 -2.57 -3.41 -14.34
N GLN A 108 -3.51 -2.47 -14.38
CA GLN A 108 -4.73 -2.52 -15.20
C GLN A 108 -5.56 -3.82 -15.05
N PHE A 109 -5.67 -4.31 -13.81
CA PHE A 109 -6.39 -5.55 -13.53
C PHE A 109 -7.90 -5.43 -13.75
N GLY A 110 -8.45 -4.21 -13.65
CA GLY A 110 -9.88 -3.93 -13.71
C GLY A 110 -10.64 -4.37 -12.46
N ALA A 111 -11.89 -3.92 -12.33
CA ALA A 111 -12.79 -4.31 -11.25
C ALA A 111 -13.34 -5.75 -11.43
N GLY A 112 -12.48 -6.76 -11.29
CA GLY A 112 -12.85 -8.16 -11.49
C GLY A 112 -12.06 -9.14 -10.62
N LEU A 113 -12.09 -10.42 -10.99
CA LEU A 113 -11.49 -11.50 -10.20
C LEU A 113 -10.01 -11.29 -9.87
N ARG A 114 -9.22 -10.71 -10.79
CA ARG A 114 -7.79 -10.45 -10.54
C ARG A 114 -7.58 -9.53 -9.33
N THR A 115 -8.31 -8.41 -9.28
CA THR A 115 -8.26 -7.47 -8.16
C THR A 115 -8.77 -8.09 -6.87
N LEU A 116 -9.87 -8.86 -6.95
CA LEU A 116 -10.41 -9.58 -5.80
C LEU A 116 -9.44 -10.64 -5.24
N THR A 117 -8.72 -11.36 -6.11
CA THR A 117 -7.72 -12.34 -5.69
C THR A 117 -6.57 -11.66 -4.95
N VAL A 118 -6.04 -10.55 -5.48
CA VAL A 118 -4.97 -9.80 -4.81
C VAL A 118 -5.45 -9.25 -3.46
N LEU A 119 -6.67 -8.71 -3.40
CA LEU A 119 -7.26 -8.22 -2.15
C LEU A 119 -7.41 -9.33 -1.11
N PHE A 120 -7.87 -10.50 -1.54
CA PHE A 120 -8.01 -11.65 -0.67
C PHE A 120 -6.65 -12.12 -0.13
N MET A 121 -5.63 -12.20 -0.98
CA MET A 121 -4.27 -12.56 -0.57
C MET A 121 -3.70 -11.57 0.45
N ALA A 122 -3.80 -10.26 0.18
CA ALA A 122 -3.31 -9.21 1.07
C ALA A 122 -4.04 -9.21 2.42
N SER A 123 -5.37 -9.30 2.39
CA SER A 123 -6.21 -9.35 3.60
C SER A 123 -5.95 -10.60 4.44
N THR A 124 -5.70 -11.75 3.80
CA THR A 124 -5.39 -13.01 4.49
C THR A 124 -4.09 -12.91 5.27
N GLN A 125 -3.04 -12.31 4.68
CA GLN A 125 -1.77 -12.10 5.35
C GLN A 125 -1.94 -11.20 6.60
N PHE A 126 -2.69 -10.11 6.47
CA PHE A 126 -2.98 -9.21 7.59
C PHE A 126 -3.80 -9.89 8.69
N PHE A 127 -4.82 -10.66 8.31
CA PHE A 127 -5.62 -11.43 9.25
C PHE A 127 -4.76 -12.37 10.09
N PHE A 128 -3.84 -13.12 9.48
CA PHE A 128 -2.97 -14.02 10.23
C PHE A 128 -1.99 -13.29 11.14
N ALA A 129 -1.53 -12.10 10.77
CA ALA A 129 -0.69 -11.28 11.64
C ALA A 129 -1.45 -10.81 12.89
N ALA A 130 -2.66 -10.26 12.70
CA ALA A 130 -3.53 -9.85 13.80
C ALA A 130 -3.98 -11.04 14.68
N TRP A 131 -4.20 -12.20 14.05
CA TRP A 131 -4.54 -13.43 14.76
C TRP A 131 -3.38 -13.91 15.64
N ASP A 132 -2.15 -13.94 15.13
CA ASP A 132 -0.97 -14.34 15.91
C ASP A 132 -0.75 -13.41 17.11
N GLU A 133 -0.90 -12.09 16.92
CA GLU A 133 -0.82 -11.12 17.99
C GLU A 133 -1.89 -11.33 19.06
N TYR A 134 -3.13 -11.58 18.67
CA TYR A 134 -4.22 -11.82 19.61
C TYR A 134 -3.92 -12.98 20.56
N TYR A 135 -3.35 -14.07 20.05
CA TYR A 135 -3.01 -15.24 20.86
C TYR A 135 -1.71 -15.08 21.67
N ARG A 136 -0.73 -14.33 21.16
CA ARG A 136 0.54 -14.10 21.86
C ARG A 136 0.45 -12.98 22.90
N GLY A 137 -0.46 -12.04 22.72
CA GLY A 137 -0.54 -10.82 23.53
C GLY A 137 0.56 -9.80 23.22
N GLU A 138 1.36 -10.05 22.19
CA GLU A 138 2.41 -9.15 21.73
C GLU A 138 2.60 -9.24 20.21
N PHE A 139 2.85 -8.09 19.58
CA PHE A 139 3.12 -7.99 18.15
C PHE A 139 4.62 -8.10 17.88
N ILE A 140 5.05 -9.24 17.34
CA ILE A 140 6.46 -9.49 17.00
C ILE A 140 6.60 -9.63 15.49
N LEU A 141 7.18 -8.61 14.86
CA LEU A 141 7.56 -8.68 13.45
C LEU A 141 8.97 -9.23 13.27
N PRO A 142 9.17 -10.26 12.42
CA PRO A 142 10.49 -10.72 12.01
C PRO A 142 11.26 -9.62 11.27
N TYR A 143 12.57 -9.82 11.10
CA TYR A 143 13.43 -8.83 10.43
C TYR A 143 12.91 -8.45 9.04
N ILE A 144 12.52 -9.46 8.26
CA ILE A 144 11.77 -9.35 7.00
C ILE A 144 10.31 -9.66 7.31
N ASN A 145 9.40 -8.76 7.02
CA ASN A 145 7.98 -8.92 7.30
C ASN A 145 7.11 -8.34 6.19
N GLY A 146 5.85 -8.76 6.15
CA GLY A 146 4.89 -8.27 5.15
C GLY A 146 4.72 -6.75 5.14
N PRO A 147 4.41 -6.12 6.29
CA PRO A 147 4.16 -4.67 6.35
C PRO A 147 5.33 -3.83 5.83
N ASN A 148 6.53 -3.99 6.39
CA ASN A 148 7.65 -3.11 6.03
C ASN A 148 8.15 -3.35 4.60
N GLU A 149 8.41 -4.60 4.22
CA GLU A 149 9.00 -4.93 2.93
C GLU A 149 7.97 -4.86 1.81
N GLY A 150 6.73 -5.29 2.06
CA GLY A 150 5.65 -5.22 1.07
C GLY A 150 5.32 -3.79 0.68
N VAL A 151 5.18 -2.88 1.66
CA VAL A 151 4.91 -1.47 1.40
C VAL A 151 6.10 -0.79 0.71
N LEU A 152 7.33 -1.13 1.09
CA LEU A 152 8.54 -0.66 0.40
C LEU A 152 8.63 -1.10 -1.05
N ILE A 153 8.35 -2.37 -1.33
CA ILE A 153 8.33 -2.92 -2.68
C ILE A 153 7.26 -2.20 -3.50
N LEU A 154 6.06 -2.04 -2.96
CA LEU A 154 4.96 -1.38 -3.66
C LEU A 154 5.27 0.09 -3.95
N ALA A 155 5.80 0.83 -2.98
CA ALA A 155 6.26 2.21 -3.18
C ALA A 155 7.34 2.30 -4.27
N SER A 156 8.30 1.37 -4.25
CA SER A 156 9.36 1.32 -5.27
C SER A 156 8.80 1.08 -6.66
N ILE A 157 7.82 0.18 -6.80
CA ILE A 157 7.11 -0.11 -8.04
C ILE A 157 6.38 1.13 -8.57
N TYR A 158 5.70 1.89 -7.71
CA TYR A 158 5.05 3.14 -8.11
C TYR A 158 6.07 4.18 -8.58
N LEU A 159 7.17 4.36 -7.84
CA LEU A 159 8.22 5.30 -8.22
C LEU A 159 8.92 4.90 -9.52
N MET A 160 9.15 3.60 -9.76
CA MET A 160 9.67 3.12 -11.04
C MET A 160 8.69 3.39 -12.17
N SER A 161 7.40 3.12 -11.96
CA SER A 161 6.35 3.36 -12.95
C SER A 161 6.17 4.84 -13.28
N SER A 162 6.50 5.73 -12.33
CA SER A 162 6.43 7.19 -12.54
C SER A 162 7.43 7.72 -13.56
N GLN A 163 8.49 6.96 -13.85
CA GLN A 163 9.52 7.34 -14.84
C GLN A 163 9.09 7.05 -16.28
N LEU A 164 7.92 6.43 -16.45
CA LEU A 164 7.34 6.11 -17.74
C LEU A 164 6.22 7.12 -18.03
N ASP A 165 6.21 7.70 -19.23
CA ASP A 165 5.10 8.55 -19.68
C ASP A 165 3.78 7.76 -19.71
N ASP A 166 3.87 6.47 -20.05
CA ASP A 166 2.79 5.50 -19.99
C ASP A 166 3.28 4.20 -19.31
N HIS A 167 2.86 3.98 -18.06
CA HIS A 167 3.21 2.80 -17.28
C HIS A 167 2.76 1.48 -17.93
N THR A 168 1.73 1.52 -18.79
CA THR A 168 1.17 0.31 -19.41
C THR A 168 2.17 -0.37 -20.35
N THR A 169 3.06 0.41 -20.96
CA THR A 169 4.11 -0.10 -21.87
C THR A 169 5.04 -1.10 -21.20
N PHE A 170 5.29 -0.94 -19.90
CA PHE A 170 6.16 -1.83 -19.13
C PHE A 170 5.39 -3.03 -18.58
N TRP A 171 4.18 -2.82 -18.06
CA TRP A 171 3.39 -3.89 -17.43
C TRP A 171 2.65 -4.78 -18.43
N HIS A 172 2.47 -4.32 -19.67
CA HIS A 172 1.88 -5.08 -20.78
C HIS A 172 2.93 -5.39 -21.84
N VAL A 173 3.89 -6.25 -21.50
CA VAL A 173 4.72 -6.91 -22.52
C VAL A 173 3.83 -7.92 -23.26
N GLN A 174 3.61 -7.71 -24.57
CA GLN A 174 3.09 -8.77 -25.44
C GLN A 174 4.15 -9.86 -25.55
N GLU A 175 4.12 -10.81 -24.63
CA GLU A 175 4.84 -12.07 -24.75
C GLU A 175 4.26 -12.86 -25.93
N THR A 176 4.81 -12.65 -27.13
CA THR A 176 4.69 -13.67 -28.18
C THR A 176 5.53 -14.86 -27.72
N LEU A 177 4.93 -15.82 -27.03
CA LEU A 177 5.58 -17.09 -26.73
C LEU A 177 5.93 -17.76 -28.07
N PRO A 178 7.22 -17.83 -28.49
CA PRO A 178 7.57 -18.25 -29.84
C PRO A 178 7.25 -19.73 -30.12
N PHE A 179 6.92 -20.51 -29.09
CA PHE A 179 6.60 -21.94 -29.20
C PHE A 179 5.09 -22.23 -29.33
N ILE A 180 4.22 -21.30 -28.95
CA ILE A 180 2.77 -21.43 -29.07
C ILE A 180 2.32 -20.21 -29.85
N GLY A 181 2.09 -20.36 -31.16
CA GLY A 181 1.69 -19.28 -32.08
C GLY A 181 0.32 -18.64 -31.78
N GLY A 182 -0.16 -18.71 -30.55
CA GLY A 182 -1.33 -18.00 -30.06
C GLY A 182 -0.95 -16.58 -29.65
N ARG A 183 -1.36 -15.59 -30.44
CA ARG A 183 -1.46 -14.20 -29.98
C ARG A 183 -2.57 -14.16 -28.92
N PHE A 184 -2.21 -13.95 -27.65
CA PHE A 184 -3.20 -13.58 -26.63
C PHE A 184 -3.51 -12.09 -26.80
N GLU A 185 -4.33 -11.75 -27.81
CA GLU A 185 -5.00 -10.46 -27.84
C GLU A 185 -6.11 -10.48 -26.79
N ARG A 186 -6.02 -9.58 -25.81
CA ARG A 186 -7.12 -9.30 -24.89
C ARG A 186 -8.28 -8.81 -25.75
N ARG A 187 -9.27 -9.66 -26.01
CA ARG A 187 -10.54 -9.21 -26.60
C ARG A 187 -11.11 -8.14 -25.68
N ASP A 188 -11.28 -6.94 -26.20
CA ASP A 188 -12.05 -5.89 -25.54
C ASP A 188 -13.44 -6.46 -25.24
N VAL A 189 -13.69 -6.79 -23.97
CA VAL A 189 -15.04 -7.05 -23.48
C VAL A 189 -15.68 -5.68 -23.23
N ALA A 190 -15.83 -4.92 -24.30
CA ALA A 190 -16.71 -3.78 -24.39
C ALA A 190 -17.65 -4.09 -25.56
N LEU A 191 -18.96 -3.94 -25.33
CA LEU A 191 -20.09 -4.32 -26.22
C LEU A 191 -20.65 -5.73 -26.01
N ALA A 192 -21.27 -5.94 -24.85
CA ALA A 192 -22.42 -6.84 -24.73
C ALA A 192 -23.28 -6.46 -23.52
N LEU A 193 -23.84 -5.24 -23.52
CA LEU A 193 -25.15 -4.86 -22.95
C LEU A 193 -25.60 -3.56 -23.61
#